data_AF-D8QBN9-F1
#
_entry.id   AF-D8QBN9-F1
#
_cell.length_a   1.000
_cell.length_b   1.000
_cell.length_c   1.000
_cell.angle_alpha   90.00
_cell.angle_beta   90.00
_cell.angle_gamma   90.00
#
_symmetry.space_group_name_H-M   'P 1'
#
loop_
_entity.id
_entity.type
_entity.pdbx_description
1 polymer ?
#
loop_
_entity_poly.entity_id
_entity_poly.type
_entity_poly.pdbx_seq_one_letter_code
_entity_poly.pdbx_strand_id
1 'polypeptide(L)'
;MATPVKGEEESVNQDTIIILNAGAHWSRHELPMIPHSKDLGDQRLVERAYSRMIDLNAARLSPIARTKIFYRTTSPGHPSCHNQDEPYTSLEAAHAGERNLVDRLIALADDPRITTPEMRQEMLSQRVRWDWDLFVPHNKLWKKRIAELQQQRAAQQRKADAQEELDRRQKEEQERQRHHHKQHSGRPKTDSEPHWVEVEEVNAQWYYLDIWDMSLQRPDAHLKPGKDCLHYCLPSVFNEWIHLFNHELYLIENGKPPTA
;
A
#
# COMPACT_ATOMS: atom_id res chain seq x y z
N MET A 1 -2.50 -19.38 -1.33
CA MET A 1 -2.44 -18.97 -2.75
C MET A 1 -2.53 -20.22 -3.57
N ALA A 2 -3.28 -20.19 -4.67
CA ALA A 2 -3.62 -21.40 -5.41
C ALA A 2 -2.34 -22.13 -5.83
N THR A 3 -2.08 -23.27 -5.20
CA THR A 3 -1.13 -24.23 -5.75
C THR A 3 -1.72 -24.66 -7.09
N PRO A 4 -0.96 -24.60 -8.20
CA PRO A 4 -1.42 -25.18 -9.46
C PRO A 4 -1.91 -26.61 -9.19
N VAL A 5 -3.02 -26.99 -9.80
CA VAL A 5 -3.48 -28.38 -9.71
C VAL A 5 -2.36 -29.26 -10.25
N LYS A 6 -2.07 -30.38 -9.57
CA LYS A 6 -0.98 -31.28 -9.98
C LYS A 6 -1.18 -31.73 -11.44
N GLY A 7 -0.23 -31.44 -12.32
CA GLY A 7 -0.33 -31.65 -13.78
C GLY A 7 -0.69 -30.40 -14.60
N GLU A 8 -1.01 -29.27 -13.95
CA GLU A 8 -1.32 -27.97 -14.56
C GLU A 8 -0.24 -26.91 -14.25
N GLU A 9 0.94 -27.34 -13.79
CA GLU A 9 2.03 -26.44 -13.42
C GLU A 9 2.49 -25.57 -14.60
N GLU A 10 2.35 -26.09 -15.83
CA GLU A 10 2.69 -25.38 -17.08
C GLU A 10 1.48 -24.83 -17.85
N SER A 11 0.24 -25.07 -17.38
CA SER A 11 -0.97 -24.57 -18.07
C SER A 11 -1.47 -23.25 -17.49
N VAL A 12 -1.22 -23.00 -16.21
CA VAL A 12 -1.47 -21.68 -15.61
C VAL A 12 -0.36 -20.76 -16.08
N ASN A 13 -0.63 -19.89 -17.07
CA ASN A 13 0.35 -18.97 -17.67
C ASN A 13 0.17 -17.50 -17.25
N GLN A 14 -0.90 -17.20 -16.51
CA GLN A 14 -1.22 -15.85 -16.05
C GLN A 14 -0.63 -15.57 -14.66
N ASP A 15 -0.39 -14.30 -14.36
CA ASP A 15 0.05 -13.91 -13.03
C ASP A 15 -1.12 -13.92 -12.04
N THR A 16 -0.85 -14.31 -10.80
CA THR A 16 -1.79 -14.07 -9.70
C THR A 16 -1.83 -12.58 -9.38
N ILE A 17 -3.02 -12.01 -9.25
CA ILE A 17 -3.21 -10.60 -8.88
C ILE A 17 -3.70 -10.53 -7.43
N ILE A 18 -3.01 -9.73 -6.61
CA ILE A 18 -3.39 -9.43 -5.23
C ILE A 18 -3.63 -7.93 -5.09
N ILE A 19 -4.79 -7.53 -4.59
CA ILE A 19 -5.06 -6.14 -4.18
C ILE A 19 -5.05 -6.10 -2.65
N LEU A 20 -4.14 -5.30 -2.09
CA LEU A 20 -4.00 -5.07 -0.65
C LEU A 20 -4.60 -3.72 -0.28
N ASN A 21 -5.29 -3.67 0.86
CA ASN A 21 -5.71 -2.44 1.50
C ASN A 21 -5.59 -2.59 3.02
N ALA A 22 -5.03 -1.59 3.68
CA ALA A 22 -4.85 -1.62 5.14
C ALA A 22 -6.02 -1.00 5.91
N GLY A 23 -6.86 -0.21 5.23
CA GLY A 23 -8.05 0.43 5.78
C GLY A 23 -7.74 1.59 6.74
N ALA A 24 -8.81 2.17 7.29
CA ALA A 24 -8.76 3.27 8.25
C ALA A 24 -8.45 2.83 9.69
N HIS A 25 -8.40 1.53 9.95
CA HIS A 25 -8.38 0.95 11.31
C HIS A 25 -6.98 0.86 11.94
N TRP A 26 -6.05 1.71 11.49
CA TRP A 26 -4.70 1.80 12.06
C TRP A 26 -4.58 3.05 12.90
N SER A 27 -5.15 2.98 14.09
CA SER A 27 -5.25 4.10 15.01
C SER A 27 -5.18 3.62 16.46
N ARG A 28 -4.94 4.55 17.38
CA ARG A 28 -5.00 4.29 18.83
C ARG A 28 -6.39 3.80 19.27
N HIS A 29 -7.46 4.10 18.53
CA HIS A 29 -8.79 3.59 18.82
C HIS A 29 -8.85 2.05 18.68
N GLU A 30 -8.28 1.53 17.60
CA GLU A 30 -8.30 0.10 17.25
C GLU A 30 -7.15 -0.68 17.89
N LEU A 31 -6.11 0.02 18.35
CA LEU A 31 -4.96 -0.53 19.06
C LEU A 31 -5.00 -0.10 20.54
N PRO A 32 -5.91 -0.66 21.35
CA PRO A 32 -6.15 -0.20 22.72
C PRO A 32 -4.97 -0.43 23.66
N MET A 33 -4.00 -1.25 23.27
CA MET A 33 -2.75 -1.46 24.02
C MET A 33 -1.80 -0.26 23.95
N ILE A 34 -1.99 0.67 23.01
CA ILE A 34 -1.20 1.90 22.90
C ILE A 34 -1.75 2.92 23.92
N PRO A 35 -0.88 3.50 24.77
CA PRO A 35 -1.31 4.43 25.82
C PRO A 35 -2.12 5.64 25.32
N HIS A 36 -2.86 6.22 26.25
CA HIS A 36 -3.74 7.37 26.04
C HIS A 36 -3.07 8.70 26.41
N SER A 37 -1.77 8.85 26.16
CA SER A 37 -1.13 10.13 26.40
C SER A 37 -1.37 11.07 25.21
N LYS A 38 -1.41 12.38 25.46
CA LYS A 38 -1.43 13.40 24.40
C LYS A 38 -0.05 13.57 23.75
N ASP A 39 0.91 12.70 24.04
CA ASP A 39 2.27 12.80 23.53
C ASP A 39 2.36 12.26 22.09
N LEU A 40 3.17 12.91 21.28
CA LEU A 40 3.58 12.48 19.94
C LEU A 40 4.25 11.09 19.97
N GLY A 41 4.75 10.66 21.14
CA GLY A 41 5.27 9.31 21.37
C GLY A 41 4.29 8.19 21.03
N ASP A 42 2.99 8.37 21.28
CA ASP A 42 2.00 7.29 21.09
C ASP A 42 1.62 7.11 19.61
N GLN A 43 1.50 8.21 18.83
CA GLN A 43 1.29 8.11 17.39
C GLN A 43 2.48 7.46 16.67
N ARG A 44 3.71 7.71 17.13
CA ARG A 44 4.90 7.02 16.61
C ARG A 44 4.85 5.50 16.83
N LEU A 45 4.17 5.02 17.88
CA LEU A 45 3.96 3.59 18.09
C LEU A 45 2.97 3.02 17.06
N VAL A 46 1.92 3.76 16.71
CA VAL A 46 0.99 3.39 15.62
C VAL A 46 1.74 3.30 14.30
N GLU A 47 2.49 4.33 13.93
CA GLU A 47 3.29 4.35 12.69
C GLU A 47 4.30 3.20 12.65
N ARG A 48 4.97 2.90 13.78
CA ARG A 48 5.91 1.76 13.88
C ARG A 48 5.19 0.42 13.70
N ALA A 49 4.02 0.25 14.33
CA ALA A 49 3.22 -0.96 14.16
C ALA A 49 2.75 -1.12 12.71
N TYR A 50 2.33 -0.01 12.09
CA TYR A 50 1.95 0.03 10.67
C TYR A 50 3.13 -0.37 9.78
N SER A 51 4.30 0.24 9.97
CA SER A 51 5.53 -0.09 9.25
C SER A 51 5.90 -1.57 9.40
N ARG A 52 5.74 -2.14 10.61
CA ARG A 52 6.01 -3.56 10.83
C ARG A 52 5.01 -4.46 10.09
N MET A 53 3.74 -4.07 9.99
CA MET A 53 2.76 -4.78 9.18
C MET A 53 3.14 -4.75 7.69
N ILE A 54 3.61 -3.61 7.17
CA ILE A 54 4.12 -3.51 5.79
C ILE A 54 5.23 -4.55 5.58
N ASP A 55 6.21 -4.60 6.49
CA ASP A 55 7.33 -5.55 6.38
C ASP A 55 6.90 -7.00 6.39
N LEU A 56 5.96 -7.36 7.26
CA LEU A 56 5.46 -8.73 7.34
C LEU A 56 4.75 -9.15 6.04
N ASN A 57 3.97 -8.24 5.44
CA ASN A 57 3.34 -8.49 4.15
C ASN A 57 4.37 -8.55 3.03
N ALA A 58 5.32 -7.62 3.00
CA ALA A 58 6.40 -7.59 2.00
C ALA A 58 7.23 -8.87 2.05
N ALA A 59 7.68 -9.30 3.24
CA ALA A 59 8.49 -10.50 3.41
C ALA A 59 7.74 -11.78 3.02
N ARG A 60 6.42 -11.84 3.30
CA ARG A 60 5.62 -13.04 3.02
C ARG A 60 5.17 -13.14 1.57
N LEU A 61 4.94 -12.01 0.91
CA LEU A 61 4.37 -11.99 -0.43
C LEU A 61 5.42 -11.77 -1.53
N SER A 62 6.53 -11.10 -1.24
CA SER A 62 7.58 -10.86 -2.25
C SER A 62 8.19 -12.13 -2.85
N PRO A 63 8.40 -13.24 -2.11
CA PRO A 63 8.97 -14.46 -2.71
C PRO A 63 8.04 -15.18 -3.70
N ILE A 64 6.76 -14.82 -3.79
CA ILE A 64 5.81 -15.53 -4.65
C ILE A 64 6.09 -15.17 -6.11
N ALA A 65 6.53 -16.17 -6.89
CA ALA A 65 6.71 -16.00 -8.32
C ALA A 65 5.38 -15.72 -9.03
N ARG A 66 5.46 -15.06 -10.21
CA ARG A 66 4.31 -14.85 -11.11
C ARG A 66 3.11 -14.21 -10.41
N THR A 67 3.40 -13.21 -9.58
CA THR A 67 2.40 -12.50 -8.78
C THR A 67 2.58 -11.00 -8.95
N LYS A 68 1.49 -10.28 -9.22
CA LYS A 68 1.40 -8.81 -9.21
C LYS A 68 0.61 -8.37 -7.97
N ILE A 69 1.18 -7.49 -7.18
CA ILE A 69 0.62 -7.03 -5.92
C ILE A 69 0.39 -5.53 -6.00
N PHE A 70 -0.84 -5.10 -5.81
CA PHE A 70 -1.24 -3.70 -5.80
C PHE A 70 -1.60 -3.28 -4.38
N TYR A 71 -0.87 -2.32 -3.82
CA TYR A 71 -1.36 -1.62 -2.63
C TYR A 71 -2.29 -0.50 -3.08
N ARG A 72 -3.57 -0.58 -2.70
CA ARG A 72 -4.53 0.50 -2.87
C ARG A 72 -4.45 1.45 -1.70
N THR A 73 -4.14 2.71 -1.99
CA THR A 73 -4.16 3.79 -0.99
C THR A 73 -5.46 3.84 -0.20
N THR A 74 -5.38 4.37 1.02
CA THR A 74 -6.55 4.60 1.88
C THR A 74 -6.79 6.10 1.96
N SER A 75 -7.97 6.56 1.51
CA SER A 75 -8.39 7.95 1.65
C SER A 75 -9.06 8.17 3.01
N PRO A 76 -8.98 9.38 3.59
CA PRO A 76 -9.76 9.72 4.76
C PRO A 76 -11.23 9.92 4.36
N GLY A 77 -12.08 10.07 5.37
CA GLY A 77 -13.49 10.39 5.18
C GLY A 77 -13.77 11.87 5.02
N HIS A 78 -14.97 12.22 4.52
CA HIS A 78 -15.39 13.62 4.36
C HIS A 78 -16.26 14.09 5.55
N PRO A 79 -15.76 15.00 6.41
CA PRO A 79 -16.57 15.59 7.46
C PRO A 79 -17.69 16.42 6.81
N SER A 80 -18.91 16.19 7.25
CA SER A 80 -20.11 16.83 6.67
C SER A 80 -20.50 16.35 5.28
N CYS A 81 -20.15 15.11 4.90
CA CYS A 81 -20.65 14.50 3.66
C CYS A 81 -22.18 14.52 3.50
N HIS A 82 -22.96 14.68 4.58
CA HIS A 82 -24.42 14.84 4.52
C HIS A 82 -24.89 16.15 3.88
N ASN A 83 -23.99 17.14 3.70
CA ASN A 83 -24.29 18.41 3.05
C ASN A 83 -23.84 18.43 1.59
N GLN A 84 -23.32 17.31 1.08
CA GLN A 84 -22.80 17.21 -0.28
C GLN A 84 -23.59 16.16 -1.03
N ASP A 85 -24.34 16.59 -2.03
CA ASP A 85 -25.11 15.70 -2.91
C ASP A 85 -24.44 15.53 -4.29
N GLU A 86 -23.34 16.26 -4.52
CA GLU A 86 -22.58 16.27 -5.77
C GLU A 86 -21.07 16.13 -5.50
N PRO A 87 -20.30 15.57 -6.44
CA PRO A 87 -18.86 15.54 -6.35
C PRO A 87 -18.27 16.96 -6.38
N TYR A 88 -17.05 17.11 -5.85
CA TYR A 88 -16.31 18.34 -6.04
C TYR A 88 -16.05 18.58 -7.54
N THR A 89 -16.21 19.83 -7.99
CA THR A 89 -16.06 20.19 -9.40
C THR A 89 -14.63 20.06 -9.93
N SER A 90 -13.65 20.02 -9.03
CA SER A 90 -12.24 19.81 -9.36
C SER A 90 -11.48 19.28 -8.15
N LEU A 91 -10.29 18.75 -8.42
CA LEU A 91 -9.37 18.32 -7.37
C LEU A 91 -8.95 19.48 -6.45
N GLU A 92 -8.73 20.66 -7.02
CA GLU A 92 -8.35 21.84 -6.23
C GLU A 92 -9.50 22.29 -5.33
N ALA A 93 -10.75 22.18 -5.80
CA ALA A 93 -11.93 22.40 -4.97
C ALA A 93 -12.04 21.34 -3.86
N ALA A 94 -11.72 20.08 -4.14
CA ALA A 94 -11.72 19.02 -3.14
C ALA A 94 -10.66 19.28 -2.04
N HIS A 95 -9.42 19.57 -2.42
CA HIS A 95 -8.37 19.93 -1.45
C HIS A 95 -8.73 21.18 -0.64
N ALA A 96 -9.40 22.16 -1.25
CA ALA A 96 -9.86 23.36 -0.56
C ALA A 96 -11.02 23.08 0.40
N GLY A 97 -12.02 22.32 -0.04
CA GLY A 97 -13.18 21.91 0.74
C GLY A 97 -12.81 20.96 1.88
N GLU A 98 -11.72 20.21 1.71
CA GLU A 98 -11.21 19.25 2.68
C GLU A 98 -10.05 19.74 3.55
N ARG A 99 -9.75 21.05 3.55
CA ARG A 99 -8.78 21.63 4.49
C ARG A 99 -9.20 21.40 5.94
N ASN A 100 -8.21 21.26 6.82
CA ASN A 100 -8.40 21.05 8.26
C ASN A 100 -9.33 19.86 8.55
N LEU A 101 -9.20 18.80 7.74
CA LEU A 101 -10.03 17.61 7.80
C LEU A 101 -10.12 17.00 9.19
N VAL A 102 -8.97 16.87 9.85
CA VAL A 102 -8.82 16.28 11.17
C VAL A 102 -9.64 17.04 12.21
N ASP A 103 -9.48 18.37 12.26
CA ASP A 103 -10.20 19.22 13.19
C ASP A 103 -11.72 19.13 12.97
N ARG A 104 -12.16 19.11 11.71
CA ARG A 104 -13.59 18.97 11.36
C ARG A 104 -14.14 17.59 11.68
N LEU A 105 -13.37 16.52 11.49
CA LEU A 105 -13.75 15.15 11.87
C LEU A 105 -13.87 14.97 13.39
N ILE A 106 -13.04 15.69 14.16
CA ILE A 106 -13.14 15.76 15.62
C ILE A 106 -14.36 16.60 16.04
N ALA A 107 -14.59 17.75 15.39
CA ALA A 107 -15.70 18.65 15.67
C ALA A 107 -17.09 18.05 15.37
N LEU A 108 -17.19 16.99 14.55
CA LEU A 108 -18.43 16.21 14.39
C LEU A 108 -18.92 15.58 15.71
N ALA A 109 -18.14 15.58 16.77
CA ALA A 109 -18.62 15.18 18.08
C ALA A 109 -19.55 16.22 18.74
N ASP A 110 -19.69 17.42 18.16
CA ASP A 110 -20.70 18.42 18.56
C ASP A 110 -22.02 18.28 17.76
N ASP A 111 -22.25 17.12 17.14
CA ASP A 111 -23.47 16.82 16.38
C ASP A 111 -24.75 17.05 17.23
N PRO A 112 -25.73 17.83 16.75
CA PRO A 112 -26.98 18.11 17.48
C PRO A 112 -27.79 16.86 17.85
N ARG A 113 -27.56 15.73 17.17
CA ARG A 113 -28.18 14.43 17.47
C ARG A 113 -27.60 13.77 18.72
N ILE A 114 -26.52 14.31 19.28
CA ILE A 114 -25.92 13.88 20.54
C ILE A 114 -26.64 14.62 21.67
N THR A 115 -27.59 13.93 22.29
CA THR A 115 -28.55 14.55 23.23
C THR A 115 -28.08 14.54 24.68
N THR A 116 -26.99 13.84 25.02
CA THR A 116 -26.48 13.79 26.40
C THR A 116 -24.99 14.14 26.50
N PRO A 117 -24.55 14.78 27.61
CA PRO A 117 -23.13 15.09 27.86
C PRO A 117 -22.22 13.86 27.86
N GLU A 118 -22.71 12.72 28.37
CA GLU A 118 -21.95 11.47 28.45
C GLU A 118 -21.67 10.90 27.06
N MET A 119 -22.68 10.87 26.17
CA MET A 119 -22.52 10.43 24.79
C MET A 119 -21.55 11.34 24.02
N ARG A 120 -21.59 12.67 24.28
CA ARG A 120 -20.66 13.62 23.69
C ARG A 120 -19.22 13.31 24.10
N GLN A 121 -19.00 13.12 25.40
CA GLN A 121 -17.67 12.83 25.94
C GLN A 121 -17.12 11.50 25.40
N GLU A 122 -17.96 10.47 25.31
CA GLU A 122 -17.59 9.17 24.74
C GLU A 122 -17.23 9.31 23.26
N MET A 123 -18.06 9.94 22.44
CA MET A 123 -17.79 10.15 21.01
C MET A 123 -16.55 10.99 20.76
N LEU A 124 -16.34 12.06 21.52
CA LEU A 124 -15.11 12.86 21.48
C LEU A 124 -13.89 11.97 21.78
N SER A 125 -13.96 11.16 22.84
CA SER A 125 -12.87 10.29 23.25
C SER A 125 -12.52 9.24 22.19
N GLN A 126 -13.52 8.70 21.48
CA GLN A 126 -13.31 7.76 20.40
C GLN A 126 -12.70 8.47 19.18
N ARG A 127 -13.30 9.56 18.71
CA ARG A 127 -12.89 10.28 17.50
C ARG A 127 -11.48 10.85 17.58
N VAL A 128 -11.06 11.36 18.74
CA VAL A 128 -9.68 11.86 18.93
C VAL A 128 -8.64 10.74 18.78
N ARG A 129 -9.02 9.49 19.07
CA ARG A 129 -8.12 8.33 18.98
C ARG A 129 -8.07 7.67 17.61
N TRP A 130 -8.86 8.14 16.66
CA TRP A 130 -8.86 7.59 15.30
C TRP A 130 -7.66 8.02 14.46
N ASP A 131 -6.80 8.92 14.98
CA ASP A 131 -5.57 9.34 14.31
C ASP A 131 -5.80 9.73 12.83
N TRP A 132 -6.79 10.61 12.62
CA TRP A 132 -7.27 11.02 11.29
C TRP A 132 -6.19 11.65 10.41
N ASP A 133 -5.05 12.04 10.99
CA ASP A 133 -3.88 12.59 10.33
C ASP A 133 -2.93 11.52 9.76
N LEU A 134 -3.05 10.24 10.16
CA LEU A 134 -2.10 9.19 9.77
C LEU A 134 -2.35 8.56 8.39
N PHE A 135 -3.46 8.86 7.72
CA PHE A 135 -3.74 8.32 6.37
C PHE A 135 -2.64 8.68 5.35
N VAL A 136 -2.21 9.95 5.33
CA VAL A 136 -1.13 10.41 4.42
C VAL A 136 0.23 9.77 4.78
N PRO A 137 0.71 9.82 6.04
CA PRO A 137 1.91 9.10 6.47
C PRO A 137 1.88 7.61 6.10
N HIS A 138 0.78 6.90 6.36
CA HIS A 138 0.64 5.48 6.06
C HIS A 138 0.74 5.17 4.56
N ASN A 139 0.09 5.97 3.71
CA ASN A 139 0.22 5.81 2.25
C ASN A 139 1.66 6.09 1.78
N LYS A 140 2.34 7.09 2.35
CA LYS A 140 3.76 7.38 2.04
C LYS A 140 4.68 6.23 2.43
N LEU A 141 4.44 5.56 3.56
CA LEU A 141 5.22 4.38 3.98
C LEU A 141 5.12 3.25 2.95
N TRP A 142 3.90 2.95 2.46
CA TRP A 142 3.72 1.97 1.39
C TRP A 142 4.38 2.40 0.08
N LYS A 143 4.19 3.65 -0.35
CA LYS A 143 4.81 4.17 -1.58
C LYS A 143 6.32 4.02 -1.55
N LYS A 144 6.95 4.38 -0.43
CA LYS A 144 8.39 4.21 -0.19
C LYS A 144 8.81 2.74 -0.27
N ARG A 145 8.13 1.86 0.48
CA ARG A 145 8.50 0.44 0.55
C ARG A 145 8.35 -0.27 -0.79
N ILE A 146 7.31 0.05 -1.55
CA ILE A 146 7.09 -0.51 -2.90
C ILE A 146 8.22 -0.09 -3.84
N ALA A 147 8.64 1.18 -3.81
CA ALA A 147 9.75 1.66 -4.62
C ALA A 147 11.06 0.91 -4.29
N GLU A 148 11.34 0.65 -3.01
CA GLU A 148 12.49 -0.14 -2.59
C GLU A 148 12.41 -1.59 -3.08
N LEU A 149 11.25 -2.24 -2.96
CA LEU A 149 11.05 -3.61 -3.45
C LEU A 149 11.24 -3.71 -4.97
N GLN A 150 10.76 -2.72 -5.73
CA GLN A 150 10.98 -2.64 -7.17
C GLN A 150 12.49 -2.50 -7.51
N GLN A 151 13.22 -1.67 -6.76
CA GLN A 151 14.67 -1.52 -6.93
C GLN A 151 15.42 -2.81 -6.58
N GLN A 152 15.05 -3.49 -5.48
CA GLN A 152 15.62 -4.77 -5.06
C GLN A 152 15.40 -5.84 -6.12
N ARG A 153 14.18 -5.97 -6.65
CA ARG A 153 13.85 -6.90 -7.74
C ARG A 153 14.68 -6.62 -8.99
N ALA A 154 14.79 -5.35 -9.39
CA ALA A 154 15.61 -4.97 -10.55
C ALA A 154 17.10 -5.30 -10.34
N ALA A 155 17.61 -5.15 -9.11
CA ALA A 155 18.97 -5.53 -8.78
C ALA A 155 19.18 -7.06 -8.78
N GLN A 156 18.20 -7.82 -8.27
CA GLN A 156 18.20 -9.28 -8.35
C GLN A 156 18.22 -9.77 -9.80
N GLN A 157 17.36 -9.20 -10.66
CA GLN A 157 17.35 -9.54 -12.10
C GLN A 157 18.71 -9.25 -12.76
N ARG A 158 19.28 -8.05 -12.55
CA ARG A 158 20.60 -7.70 -13.11
C ARG A 158 21.70 -8.66 -12.65
N LYS A 159 21.66 -9.12 -11.39
CA LYS A 159 22.61 -10.12 -10.88
C LYS A 159 22.42 -11.47 -11.55
N ALA A 160 21.18 -11.90 -11.74
CA ALA A 160 20.86 -13.15 -12.44
C ALA A 160 21.33 -13.11 -13.90
N ASP A 161 21.00 -12.04 -14.63
CA ASP A 161 21.42 -11.86 -16.03
C ASP A 161 22.96 -11.84 -16.18
N ALA A 162 23.65 -11.17 -15.26
CA ALA A 162 25.11 -11.11 -15.25
C ALA A 162 25.74 -12.48 -14.93
N GLN A 163 25.12 -13.26 -14.04
CA GLN A 163 25.57 -14.61 -13.72
C GLN A 163 25.33 -15.56 -14.91
N GLU A 164 24.18 -15.48 -15.56
CA GLU A 164 23.87 -16.26 -16.77
C GLU A 164 24.84 -15.95 -17.90
N GLU A 165 25.16 -14.67 -18.14
CA GLU A 165 26.18 -14.25 -19.10
C GLU A 165 27.56 -14.80 -18.75
N LEU A 166 27.94 -14.77 -17.47
CA LEU A 166 29.20 -15.33 -17.00
C LEU A 166 29.26 -16.84 -17.22
N ASP A 167 28.19 -17.56 -16.89
CA ASP A 167 28.09 -19.01 -17.07
C ASP A 167 28.12 -19.38 -18.55
N ARG A 168 27.46 -18.59 -19.42
CA ARG A 168 27.54 -18.75 -20.87
C ARG A 168 28.98 -18.56 -21.36
N ARG A 169 29.67 -17.49 -20.92
CA ARG A 169 31.07 -17.26 -21.26
C ARG A 169 31.99 -18.35 -20.73
N GLN A 170 31.78 -18.82 -19.51
CA GLN A 170 32.54 -19.92 -18.94
C GLN A 170 32.29 -21.22 -19.68
N LYS A 171 31.07 -21.45 -20.19
CA LYS A 171 30.75 -22.62 -21.00
C LYS A 171 31.41 -22.54 -22.38
N GLU A 172 31.33 -21.39 -23.05
CA GLU A 172 32.06 -21.13 -24.31
C GLU A 172 33.58 -21.23 -24.10
N GLU A 173 34.07 -20.72 -22.98
CA GLU A 173 35.47 -20.80 -22.59
C GLU A 173 35.86 -22.21 -22.21
N GLN A 174 35.02 -23.02 -21.54
CA GLN A 174 35.24 -24.44 -21.28
C GLN A 174 35.22 -25.27 -22.57
N GLU A 175 34.36 -24.93 -23.53
CA GLU A 175 34.39 -25.51 -24.87
C GLU A 175 35.70 -25.15 -25.61
N ARG A 176 36.23 -23.94 -25.42
CA ARG A 176 37.56 -23.53 -25.90
C ARG A 176 38.73 -24.13 -25.09
N GLN A 177 38.55 -24.30 -23.78
CA GLN A 177 39.53 -24.76 -22.77
C GLN A 177 39.51 -26.29 -22.59
N ARG A 178 38.68 -27.02 -23.34
CA ARG A 178 39.02 -28.37 -23.80
C ARG A 178 40.40 -28.44 -24.49
N HIS A 179 41.08 -27.30 -24.69
CA HIS A 179 42.50 -27.16 -25.01
C HIS A 179 43.47 -26.65 -23.92
N HIS A 180 43.08 -26.21 -22.70
CA HIS A 180 43.98 -26.09 -21.52
C HIS A 180 43.29 -25.47 -20.29
N HIS A 181 43.91 -25.65 -19.11
CA HIS A 181 43.31 -25.89 -17.79
C HIS A 181 43.43 -24.73 -16.75
N LYS A 182 42.38 -24.54 -15.92
CA LYS A 182 42.29 -24.05 -14.48
C LYS A 182 42.80 -22.62 -14.10
N GLN A 183 42.35 -21.90 -13.05
CA GLN A 183 41.31 -21.96 -11.99
C GLN A 183 41.20 -20.59 -11.23
N HIS A 184 40.01 -20.32 -10.66
CA HIS A 184 39.57 -19.57 -9.43
C HIS A 184 40.19 -18.27 -8.87
N SER A 185 39.32 -17.35 -8.38
CA SER A 185 39.05 -17.10 -6.93
C SER A 185 38.07 -15.92 -6.69
N GLY A 186 37.41 -15.88 -5.53
CA GLY A 186 36.45 -14.83 -5.11
C GLY A 186 36.82 -14.17 -3.78
N ARG A 187 36.18 -13.03 -3.45
CA ARG A 187 36.46 -12.18 -2.28
C ARG A 187 35.15 -11.61 -1.67
N PRO A 188 35.05 -11.38 -0.34
CA PRO A 188 33.79 -11.06 0.33
C PRO A 188 33.59 -9.55 0.58
N LYS A 189 32.39 -9.17 1.04
CA LYS A 189 32.03 -7.81 1.47
C LYS A 189 31.31 -7.79 2.83
N THR A 190 31.39 -6.65 3.50
CA THR A 190 30.86 -6.31 4.83
C THR A 190 29.72 -5.27 4.78
N ASP A 191 28.99 -5.21 5.88
CA ASP A 191 27.66 -4.59 6.12
C ASP A 191 27.61 -3.05 6.27
N SER A 192 26.39 -2.48 6.13
CA SER A 192 25.61 -1.80 7.22
C SER A 192 24.52 -0.84 6.70
N GLU A 193 23.32 -0.84 7.33
CA GLU A 193 22.44 0.31 7.69
C GLU A 193 20.99 -0.15 8.05
N PRO A 194 20.07 0.71 8.56
CA PRO A 194 18.82 0.31 9.20
C PRO A 194 17.94 -0.60 8.34
N HIS A 195 17.63 -1.75 8.93
CA HIS A 195 17.22 -2.95 8.23
C HIS A 195 15.68 -2.98 8.13
N TRP A 196 15.10 -2.47 7.04
CA TRP A 196 13.92 -3.16 6.50
C TRP A 196 14.27 -4.62 6.43
N VAL A 197 13.46 -5.55 6.96
CA VAL A 197 13.79 -6.97 6.80
C VAL A 197 14.05 -7.20 5.32
N GLU A 198 15.31 -7.51 4.98
CA GLU A 198 15.69 -7.75 3.59
C GLU A 198 14.88 -8.96 3.19
N VAL A 199 14.13 -8.81 2.11
CA VAL A 199 13.45 -9.96 1.57
C VAL A 199 14.49 -10.69 0.75
N GLU A 200 14.79 -11.93 1.13
CA GLU A 200 15.78 -12.78 0.45
C GLU A 200 15.49 -12.87 -1.05
N GLU A 201 14.20 -12.93 -1.42
CA GLU A 201 13.73 -13.04 -2.80
C GLU A 201 12.55 -12.09 -3.08
N VAL A 202 12.68 -11.23 -4.09
CA VAL A 202 11.60 -10.35 -4.56
C VAL A 202 11.16 -10.79 -5.96
N ASN A 203 10.43 -11.88 -6.01
CA ASN A 203 9.89 -12.46 -7.24
C ASN A 203 8.61 -11.74 -7.69
N ALA A 204 7.76 -11.35 -6.74
CA ALA A 204 6.52 -10.64 -7.00
C ALA A 204 6.76 -9.21 -7.50
N GLN A 205 5.86 -8.73 -8.35
CA GLN A 205 5.88 -7.36 -8.89
C GLN A 205 4.95 -6.49 -8.04
N TRP A 206 5.50 -5.46 -7.40
CA TRP A 206 4.76 -4.57 -6.51
C TRP A 206 4.38 -3.27 -7.20
N TYR A 207 3.15 -2.81 -6.98
CA TYR A 207 2.58 -1.60 -7.57
C TYR A 207 1.82 -0.79 -6.53
N TYR A 208 1.89 0.54 -6.67
CA TYR A 208 1.15 1.48 -5.87
C TYR A 208 -0.05 1.97 -6.67
N LEU A 209 -1.27 1.74 -6.18
CA LEU A 209 -2.51 2.18 -6.81
C LEU A 209 -3.06 3.38 -6.03
N ASP A 210 -2.87 4.57 -6.60
CA ASP A 210 -3.31 5.81 -5.99
C ASP A 210 -4.77 6.13 -6.36
N ILE A 211 -5.66 6.05 -5.37
CA ILE A 211 -7.07 6.40 -5.50
C ILE A 211 -7.40 7.66 -4.69
N TRP A 212 -6.40 8.29 -4.06
CA TRP A 212 -6.61 9.32 -3.04
C TRP A 212 -7.42 10.49 -3.58
N ASP A 213 -6.90 11.14 -4.62
CA ASP A 213 -7.48 12.36 -5.17
C ASP A 213 -8.83 12.11 -5.85
N MET A 214 -9.00 10.93 -6.45
CA MET A 214 -10.29 10.49 -6.98
C MET A 214 -11.33 10.29 -5.86
N SER A 215 -10.93 9.71 -4.74
CA SER A 215 -11.83 9.46 -3.61
C SER A 215 -12.16 10.76 -2.87
N LEU A 216 -11.19 11.66 -2.72
CA LEU A 216 -11.35 12.97 -2.10
C LEU A 216 -12.36 13.87 -2.85
N GLN A 217 -12.55 13.64 -4.15
CA GLN A 217 -13.54 14.38 -4.94
C GLN A 217 -14.98 13.92 -4.73
N ARG A 218 -15.22 12.88 -3.92
CA ARG A 218 -16.52 12.19 -3.82
C ARG A 218 -17.13 12.22 -2.42
N PRO A 219 -17.36 13.41 -1.82
CA PRO A 219 -18.06 13.50 -0.54
C PRO A 219 -19.53 13.04 -0.63
N ASP A 220 -20.12 13.09 -1.82
CA ASP A 220 -21.49 12.69 -2.14
C ASP A 220 -21.75 11.18 -2.03
N ALA A 221 -20.69 10.38 -2.03
CA ALA A 221 -20.79 8.96 -2.33
C ALA A 221 -20.81 8.04 -1.08
N HIS A 222 -20.93 8.62 0.12
CA HIS A 222 -20.83 7.88 1.39
C HIS A 222 -22.07 7.06 1.76
N LEU A 223 -21.86 5.92 2.43
CA LEU A 223 -22.90 4.93 2.76
C LEU A 223 -24.00 5.48 3.67
N LYS A 224 -23.61 6.24 4.70
CA LYS A 224 -24.54 6.86 5.65
C LYS A 224 -24.09 8.29 5.92
N PRO A 225 -24.41 9.26 5.05
CA PRO A 225 -23.89 10.61 5.17
C PRO A 225 -24.13 11.20 6.57
N GLY A 226 -23.08 11.79 7.14
CA GLY A 226 -23.08 12.35 8.49
C GLY A 226 -23.05 11.33 9.64
N LYS A 227 -23.07 10.01 9.36
CA LYS A 227 -22.90 8.96 10.38
C LYS A 227 -21.67 8.09 10.08
N ASP A 228 -21.56 7.65 8.84
CA ASP A 228 -20.42 6.92 8.29
C ASP A 228 -19.84 7.74 7.14
N CYS A 229 -18.74 8.42 7.43
CA CYS A 229 -18.01 9.23 6.47
C CYS A 229 -16.83 8.46 5.88
N LEU A 230 -16.66 7.16 6.12
CA LEU A 230 -15.51 6.39 5.64
C LEU A 230 -15.88 5.40 4.54
N HIS A 231 -17.05 4.77 4.67
CA HIS A 231 -17.52 3.81 3.68
C HIS A 231 -18.32 4.49 2.58
N TYR A 232 -18.22 3.97 1.37
CA TYR A 232 -18.94 4.44 0.19
C TYR A 232 -20.11 3.52 -0.15
N CYS A 233 -21.15 4.06 -0.78
CA CYS A 233 -22.25 3.31 -1.38
C CYS A 233 -21.77 2.42 -2.54
N LEU A 234 -22.56 1.40 -2.89
CA LEU A 234 -22.43 0.65 -4.14
C LEU A 234 -23.69 0.85 -5.00
N PRO A 235 -23.57 1.08 -6.32
CA PRO A 235 -22.34 1.40 -7.06
C PRO A 235 -21.92 2.87 -6.85
N SER A 236 -20.65 3.14 -6.56
CA SER A 236 -20.11 4.51 -6.57
C SER A 236 -18.59 4.52 -6.84
N VAL A 237 -17.78 5.17 -6.01
CA VAL A 237 -16.32 5.32 -6.12
C VAL A 237 -15.61 3.97 -6.28
N PHE A 238 -16.14 2.89 -5.71
CA PHE A 238 -15.59 1.55 -5.90
C PHE A 238 -15.51 1.12 -7.38
N ASN A 239 -16.50 1.48 -8.21
CA ASN A 239 -16.45 1.15 -9.63
C ASN A 239 -15.31 1.91 -10.32
N GLU A 240 -15.12 3.17 -9.97
CA GLU A 240 -14.02 3.99 -10.51
C GLU A 240 -12.66 3.46 -10.06
N TRP A 241 -12.54 2.95 -8.84
CA TRP A 241 -11.32 2.27 -8.37
C TRP A 241 -11.01 1.03 -9.21
N ILE A 242 -12.03 0.26 -9.57
CA ILE A 242 -11.88 -0.92 -10.43
C ILE A 242 -11.55 -0.52 -11.88
N HIS A 243 -12.14 0.56 -12.40
CA HIS A 243 -11.79 1.08 -13.72
C HIS A 243 -10.34 1.55 -13.78
N LEU A 244 -9.88 2.30 -12.77
CA LEU A 244 -8.48 2.70 -12.66
C LEU A 244 -7.57 1.47 -12.56
N PHE A 245 -7.89 0.51 -11.69
CA PHE A 245 -7.13 -0.73 -11.56
C PHE A 245 -7.01 -1.48 -12.90
N ASN A 246 -8.12 -1.65 -13.63
CA ASN A 246 -8.11 -2.32 -14.93
C ASN A 246 -7.26 -1.56 -15.96
N HIS A 247 -7.30 -0.22 -15.93
CA HIS A 247 -6.46 0.62 -16.77
C HIS A 247 -4.96 0.42 -16.46
N GLU A 248 -4.60 0.49 -15.18
CA GLU A 248 -3.21 0.27 -14.72
C GLU A 248 -2.70 -1.13 -15.09
N LEU A 249 -3.52 -2.15 -14.86
CA LEU A 249 -3.18 -3.52 -15.23
C LEU A 249 -2.94 -3.65 -16.73
N TYR A 250 -3.82 -3.07 -17.56
CA TYR A 250 -3.65 -3.06 -19.01
C TYR A 250 -2.34 -2.37 -19.44
N LEU A 251 -1.99 -1.23 -18.84
CA LEU A 251 -0.72 -0.56 -19.15
C LEU A 251 0.48 -1.46 -18.83
N ILE A 252 0.50 -2.05 -17.62
CA ILE A 252 1.57 -2.93 -17.16
C ILE A 252 1.73 -4.15 -18.09
N GLU A 253 0.64 -4.81 -18.46
CA GLU A 253 0.68 -5.98 -19.34
C GLU A 253 1.15 -5.66 -20.76
N ASN A 254 0.99 -4.41 -21.19
CA ASN A 254 1.50 -3.92 -22.47
C ASN A 254 2.87 -3.22 -22.35
N GLY A 255 3.61 -3.45 -21.26
CA GLY A 255 4.96 -2.94 -21.05
C GLY A 255 5.04 -1.42 -20.86
N LYS A 256 3.92 -0.77 -20.54
CA LYS A 256 3.86 0.66 -20.22
C LYS A 256 3.96 0.85 -18.70
N PRO A 257 4.65 1.91 -18.24
CA PRO A 257 4.68 2.22 -16.82
C PRO A 257 3.27 2.58 -16.32
N PRO A 258 2.92 2.23 -15.06
CA PRO A 258 1.68 2.65 -14.44
C PRO A 258 1.60 4.18 -14.31
N THR A 259 0.39 4.75 -14.29
CA THR A 259 0.23 6.20 -14.09
C THR A 259 0.46 6.56 -12.62
N ALA A 260 1.23 7.63 -12.39
CA ALA A 260 1.89 7.93 -11.12
C ALA A 260 1.03 8.71 -10.11
#